data_AF-A0A7S1F7P1-F1
#
_entry.id   AF-A0A7S1F7P1-F1
#
_cell.length_a   1.000
_cell.length_b   1.000
_cell.length_c   1.000
_cell.angle_alpha   90.00
_cell.angle_beta   90.00
_cell.angle_gamma   90.00
#
_symmetry.space_group_name_H-M   'P 1'
#
loop_
_entity.id
_entity.type
_entity.pdbx_description
1 polymer ?
#
loop_
_entity_poly.entity_id
_entity_poly.type
_entity_poly.pdbx_seq_one_letter_code
_entity_poly.pdbx_strand_id
1 'polypeptide(L)'
;FTMVKNSAFVFIKPHAVTDKVKELVQKTFEAKGIEIRKEGSIEAAEIDKRMLVDRHYYSIASKATLKKPTELNIPKDKFKDFFGVDWDEAVEAGKVFNAKDACEKLQIDADKMNEMWGTAKKEKKLVKFGGGFYCASLPCGDDVIYAFNGFFMSMRSKFVAEGVSIYYYLVDWESSACAWEDFRGKVLGPTDPEVAPADSLRGAILAQWEELGLKSKPDTGDNGVHASASPFEALAERVNWLGYRADRDPFGKLMLKAGVSRSLIKDWSNDPQVTFGVLPMTKSIFDTLEDMDSDLCLAHCQMIASFAGEKKEAKKEGGSSKEVEVLKAKLSAYEELARSVAAIQAFKVPGNEDVKAKAKAKARSAAKAKPKAKTRVRKVKKEVESSGDTEAVGQSEAPVDSDSKASADASAAPAVVEVPPPPVESA
;
A
#
# COMPACT_ATOMS: atom_id res chain seq x y z
N PHE A 1 14.52 -3.56 -30.46
CA PHE A 1 13.69 -2.77 -29.51
C PHE A 1 14.44 -2.71 -28.20
N THR A 2 14.35 -1.61 -27.44
CA THR A 2 14.78 -1.63 -26.03
C THR A 2 13.68 -2.37 -25.27
N MET A 3 14.00 -3.54 -24.69
CA MET A 3 13.03 -4.25 -23.86
C MET A 3 12.71 -3.40 -22.63
N VAL A 4 11.45 -3.45 -22.18
CA VAL A 4 11.01 -2.67 -21.03
C VAL A 4 11.14 -3.55 -19.81
N LYS A 5 12.02 -3.19 -18.87
CA LYS A 5 12.12 -3.90 -17.59
C LYS A 5 10.74 -4.05 -16.94
N ASN A 6 10.49 -5.20 -16.36
CA ASN A 6 9.42 -5.39 -15.41
C ASN A 6 9.79 -4.66 -14.11
N SER A 7 8.80 -4.09 -13.42
CA SER A 7 9.02 -3.29 -12.22
C SER A 7 7.80 -3.40 -11.29
N ALA A 8 7.93 -4.20 -10.23
CA ALA A 8 6.83 -4.56 -9.33
C ALA A 8 6.89 -3.79 -7.99
N PHE A 9 5.73 -3.71 -7.31
CA PHE A 9 5.67 -3.42 -5.88
C PHE A 9 5.43 -4.75 -5.16
N VAL A 10 6.30 -5.06 -4.19
CA VAL A 10 6.25 -6.27 -3.36
C VAL A 10 6.09 -5.84 -1.91
N PHE A 11 5.41 -6.61 -1.07
CA PHE A 11 5.53 -6.46 0.37
C PHE A 11 5.42 -7.77 1.16
N ILE A 12 6.14 -7.82 2.27
CA ILE A 12 5.95 -8.81 3.34
C ILE A 12 4.70 -8.40 4.13
N LYS A 13 3.76 -9.33 4.27
CA LYS A 13 2.50 -9.15 4.99
C LYS A 13 2.73 -9.04 6.51
N PRO A 14 1.86 -8.35 7.27
CA PRO A 14 2.15 -7.97 8.65
C PRO A 14 2.45 -9.12 9.62
N HIS A 15 1.87 -10.30 9.42
CA HIS A 15 2.12 -11.49 10.24
C HIS A 15 3.54 -12.09 10.04
N ALA A 16 4.24 -11.70 8.96
CA ALA A 16 5.53 -12.24 8.54
C ALA A 16 6.66 -11.19 8.51
N VAL A 17 6.43 -9.95 8.98
CA VAL A 17 7.49 -8.92 9.03
C VAL A 17 8.49 -9.24 10.15
N THR A 18 9.44 -10.11 9.84
CA THR A 18 10.62 -10.41 10.66
C THR A 18 11.90 -10.15 9.86
N ASP A 19 13.03 -9.94 10.53
CA ASP A 19 14.29 -9.69 9.82
C ASP A 19 14.77 -10.91 9.02
N LYS A 20 14.43 -12.13 9.47
CA LYS A 20 14.70 -13.37 8.73
C LYS A 20 13.89 -13.48 7.44
N VAL A 21 12.62 -13.05 7.44
CA VAL A 21 11.81 -13.02 6.20
C VAL A 21 12.32 -11.93 5.26
N LYS A 22 12.78 -10.78 5.77
CA LYS A 22 13.43 -9.75 4.93
C LYS A 22 14.71 -10.29 4.27
N GLU A 23 15.55 -10.98 5.02
CA GLU A 23 16.77 -11.62 4.53
C GLU A 23 16.47 -12.71 3.49
N LEU A 24 15.46 -13.55 3.71
CA LEU A 24 14.98 -14.54 2.75
C LEU A 24 14.51 -13.88 1.44
N VAL A 25 13.71 -12.81 1.53
CA VAL A 25 13.23 -12.07 0.36
C VAL A 25 14.38 -11.44 -0.42
N GLN A 26 15.33 -10.80 0.26
CA GLN A 26 16.52 -10.20 -0.36
C GLN A 26 17.38 -11.26 -1.08
N LYS A 27 17.70 -12.38 -0.41
CA LYS A 27 18.48 -13.49 -1.01
C LYS A 27 17.79 -14.13 -2.21
N THR A 28 16.47 -14.35 -2.13
CA THR A 28 15.71 -14.93 -3.24
C THR A 28 15.69 -14.00 -4.45
N PHE A 29 15.54 -12.69 -4.26
CA PHE A 29 15.60 -11.74 -5.38
C PHE A 29 17.01 -11.65 -5.98
N GLU A 30 18.07 -11.58 -5.16
CA GLU A 30 19.45 -11.62 -5.65
C GLU A 30 19.73 -12.89 -6.47
N ALA A 31 19.39 -14.08 -5.93
CA ALA A 31 19.62 -15.37 -6.58
C ALA A 31 18.81 -15.57 -7.87
N LYS A 32 17.68 -14.87 -8.03
CA LYS A 32 16.84 -14.90 -9.24
C LYS A 32 17.11 -13.71 -10.19
N GLY A 33 18.13 -12.88 -9.91
CA GLY A 33 18.53 -11.76 -10.77
C GLY A 33 17.60 -10.54 -10.73
N ILE A 34 16.84 -10.38 -9.65
CA ILE A 34 15.83 -9.33 -9.45
C ILE A 34 16.44 -8.21 -8.59
N GLU A 35 16.43 -6.98 -9.13
CA GLU A 35 17.17 -5.85 -8.58
C GLU A 35 16.30 -5.00 -7.64
N ILE A 36 16.58 -5.02 -6.34
CA ILE A 36 15.89 -4.17 -5.35
C ILE A 36 16.30 -2.70 -5.56
N ARG A 37 15.35 -1.87 -6.00
CA ARG A 37 15.51 -0.43 -6.22
C ARG A 37 15.35 0.40 -4.97
N LYS A 38 14.48 -0.05 -4.06
CA LYS A 38 14.09 0.64 -2.83
C LYS A 38 13.36 -0.34 -1.92
N GLU A 39 13.52 -0.20 -0.62
CA GLU A 39 12.72 -0.92 0.39
C GLU A 39 12.28 0.02 1.52
N GLY A 40 11.47 -0.47 2.45
CA GLY A 40 11.12 0.24 3.69
C GLY A 40 9.88 -0.29 4.41
N SER A 41 9.65 0.21 5.63
CA SER A 41 8.43 -0.09 6.41
C SER A 41 7.30 0.91 6.10
N ILE A 42 6.05 0.49 6.27
CA ILE A 42 4.87 1.36 6.40
C ILE A 42 4.05 0.85 7.59
N GLU A 43 3.99 1.65 8.66
CA GLU A 43 3.35 1.29 9.93
C GLU A 43 1.82 1.31 9.84
N ALA A 44 1.15 0.44 10.61
CA ALA A 44 -0.32 0.32 10.68
C ALA A 44 -1.06 1.66 10.84
N ALA A 45 -0.52 2.58 11.66
CA ALA A 45 -1.10 3.91 11.87
C ALA A 45 -1.09 4.79 10.60
N GLU A 46 -0.14 4.58 9.68
CA GLU A 46 -0.15 5.23 8.36
C GLU A 46 -1.07 4.49 7.38
N ILE A 47 -1.07 3.14 7.40
CA ILE A 47 -1.94 2.30 6.57
C ILE A 47 -3.42 2.67 6.82
N ASP A 48 -3.83 2.79 8.08
CA ASP A 48 -5.19 3.18 8.46
C ASP A 48 -5.51 4.62 8.05
N LYS A 49 -4.68 5.58 8.49
CA LYS A 49 -4.87 7.02 8.25
C LYS A 49 -4.94 7.38 6.76
N ARG A 50 -4.21 6.67 5.89
CA ARG A 50 -4.24 6.87 4.43
C ARG A 50 -5.19 5.91 3.72
N MET A 51 -5.83 4.97 4.43
CA MET A 51 -6.70 3.91 3.92
C MET A 51 -6.03 3.07 2.83
N LEU A 52 -4.75 2.70 3.03
CA LEU A 52 -3.93 2.07 2.00
C LEU A 52 -4.42 0.65 1.67
N VAL A 53 -4.74 -0.14 2.68
CA VAL A 53 -5.29 -1.49 2.53
C VAL A 53 -6.70 -1.46 1.89
N ASP A 54 -7.54 -0.49 2.27
CA ASP A 54 -8.86 -0.30 1.65
C ASP A 54 -8.77 0.06 0.17
N ARG A 55 -7.78 0.86 -0.24
CA ARG A 55 -7.56 1.24 -1.64
C ARG A 55 -6.88 0.15 -2.45
N HIS A 56 -5.98 -0.62 -1.83
CA HIS A 56 -5.34 -1.76 -2.48
C HIS A 56 -6.37 -2.86 -2.79
N TYR A 57 -7.27 -3.15 -1.84
CA TYR A 57 -8.38 -4.08 -2.03
C TYR A 57 -9.70 -3.38 -2.42
N TYR A 58 -9.65 -2.35 -3.27
CA TYR A 58 -10.81 -1.50 -3.59
C TYR A 58 -12.04 -2.30 -4.05
N SER A 59 -11.85 -3.37 -4.83
CA SER A 59 -12.94 -4.21 -5.35
C SER A 59 -13.85 -4.79 -4.25
N ILE A 60 -13.31 -5.11 -3.07
CA ILE A 60 -14.06 -5.57 -1.90
C ILE A 60 -14.31 -4.46 -0.86
N ALA A 61 -13.32 -3.61 -0.59
CA ALA A 61 -13.39 -2.53 0.39
C ALA A 61 -14.40 -1.44 0.02
N SER A 62 -14.62 -1.21 -1.28
CA SER A 62 -15.63 -0.25 -1.76
C SER A 62 -17.06 -0.60 -1.34
N LYS A 63 -17.33 -1.83 -0.90
CA LYS A 63 -18.63 -2.26 -0.35
C LYS A 63 -18.60 -2.50 1.17
N ALA A 64 -17.41 -2.47 1.78
CA ALA A 64 -17.21 -2.74 3.21
C ALA A 64 -16.93 -1.48 4.04
N THR A 65 -16.15 -0.53 3.50
CA THR A 65 -15.65 0.63 4.27
C THR A 65 -15.76 1.98 3.54
N LEU A 66 -15.70 2.01 2.19
CA LEU A 66 -15.54 3.28 1.45
C LEU A 66 -16.84 3.94 0.96
N LYS A 67 -17.91 3.17 0.76
CA LYS A 67 -19.21 3.66 0.27
C LYS A 67 -20.36 3.22 1.17
N LYS A 68 -21.44 4.00 1.20
CA LYS A 68 -22.73 3.58 1.77
C LYS A 68 -23.45 2.61 0.81
N PRO A 69 -24.31 1.70 1.30
CA PRO A 69 -25.00 0.73 0.44
C PRO A 69 -25.87 1.37 -0.65
N THR A 70 -26.39 2.58 -0.42
CA THR A 70 -27.14 3.38 -1.39
C THR A 70 -26.30 3.97 -2.54
N GLU A 71 -24.97 3.91 -2.45
CA GLU A 71 -24.02 4.27 -3.52
C GLU A 71 -23.51 3.05 -4.32
N LEU A 72 -24.10 1.88 -4.07
CA LEU A 72 -23.78 0.61 -4.73
C LEU A 72 -24.91 0.23 -5.70
N ASN A 73 -24.54 -0.38 -6.83
CA ASN A 73 -25.51 -0.95 -7.75
C ASN A 73 -25.99 -2.32 -7.21
N ILE A 74 -27.02 -2.31 -6.36
CA ILE A 74 -27.60 -3.54 -5.79
C ILE A 74 -28.49 -4.23 -6.83
N PRO A 75 -28.31 -5.53 -7.09
CA PRO A 75 -29.29 -6.32 -7.84
C PRO A 75 -30.54 -6.52 -6.97
N LYS A 76 -31.48 -5.57 -7.02
CA LYS A 76 -32.65 -5.49 -6.12
C LYS A 76 -33.48 -6.78 -6.11
N ASP A 77 -33.77 -7.34 -7.28
CA ASP A 77 -34.54 -8.58 -7.42
C ASP A 77 -33.88 -9.72 -6.63
N LYS A 78 -32.58 -9.93 -6.84
CA LYS A 78 -31.79 -10.96 -6.14
C LYS A 78 -31.61 -10.70 -4.64
N PHE A 79 -31.70 -9.44 -4.18
CA PHE A 79 -31.79 -9.13 -2.74
C PHE A 79 -33.15 -9.59 -2.19
N LYS A 80 -34.24 -9.24 -2.90
CA LYS A 80 -35.62 -9.56 -2.51
C LYS A 80 -35.92 -11.06 -2.55
N ASP A 81 -35.51 -11.76 -3.59
CA ASP A 81 -35.64 -13.22 -3.76
C ASP A 81 -34.95 -14.00 -2.63
N PHE A 82 -33.85 -13.47 -2.10
CA PHE A 82 -33.04 -14.15 -1.08
C PHE A 82 -33.43 -13.80 0.36
N PHE A 83 -33.76 -12.52 0.62
CA PHE A 83 -34.07 -12.04 1.97
C PHE A 83 -35.57 -11.85 2.27
N GLY A 84 -36.44 -11.91 1.26
CA GLY A 84 -37.90 -11.76 1.41
C GLY A 84 -38.38 -10.33 1.68
N VAL A 85 -37.51 -9.32 1.55
CA VAL A 85 -37.77 -7.90 1.85
C VAL A 85 -37.34 -7.05 0.67
N ASP A 86 -38.08 -5.99 0.32
CA ASP A 86 -37.66 -5.10 -0.76
C ASP A 86 -36.39 -4.32 -0.38
N TRP A 87 -35.57 -3.99 -1.38
CA TRP A 87 -34.39 -3.17 -1.16
C TRP A 87 -34.73 -1.77 -0.65
N ASP A 88 -35.74 -1.10 -1.25
CA ASP A 88 -36.05 0.27 -0.88
C ASP A 88 -36.74 0.33 0.51
N GLU A 89 -37.53 -0.69 0.87
CA GLU A 89 -38.05 -0.89 2.23
C GLU A 89 -36.92 -1.08 3.26
N ALA A 90 -35.91 -1.89 2.93
CA ALA A 90 -34.76 -2.12 3.81
C ALA A 90 -33.87 -0.88 3.98
N VAL A 91 -33.82 0.00 2.97
CA VAL A 91 -33.19 1.33 3.05
C VAL A 91 -34.00 2.27 3.94
N GLU A 92 -35.31 2.40 3.73
CA GLU A 92 -36.18 3.28 4.52
C GLU A 92 -36.24 2.87 5.99
N ALA A 93 -36.29 1.57 6.28
CA ALA A 93 -36.21 1.01 7.63
C ALA A 93 -34.81 1.16 8.28
N GLY A 94 -33.81 1.70 7.56
CA GLY A 94 -32.46 1.90 8.09
C GLY A 94 -31.71 0.61 8.42
N LYS A 95 -31.98 -0.48 7.67
CA LYS A 95 -31.45 -1.83 7.95
C LYS A 95 -30.21 -2.21 7.14
N VAL A 96 -29.81 -1.42 6.14
CA VAL A 96 -28.70 -1.74 5.23
C VAL A 96 -27.41 -0.98 5.62
N PHE A 97 -26.29 -1.71 5.75
CA PHE A 97 -25.01 -1.16 6.24
C PHE A 97 -23.82 -1.71 5.46
N ASN A 98 -22.77 -0.91 5.24
CA ASN A 98 -21.46 -1.48 4.91
C ASN A 98 -20.85 -2.12 6.18
N ALA A 99 -19.81 -2.95 6.04
CA ALA A 99 -19.21 -3.64 7.19
C ALA A 99 -18.76 -2.71 8.33
N LYS A 100 -18.19 -1.54 8.00
CA LYS A 100 -17.75 -0.53 9.00
C LYS A 100 -18.93 0.05 9.76
N ASP A 101 -19.96 0.50 9.05
CA ASP A 101 -21.17 1.05 9.63
C ASP A 101 -21.94 -0.02 10.45
N ALA A 102 -21.87 -1.29 10.03
CA ALA A 102 -22.46 -2.42 10.75
C ALA A 102 -21.71 -2.72 12.06
N CYS A 103 -20.37 -2.67 12.07
CA CYS A 103 -19.57 -2.73 13.30
C CYS A 103 -19.95 -1.60 14.28
N GLU A 104 -20.07 -0.37 13.78
CA GLU A 104 -20.49 0.79 14.59
C GLU A 104 -21.92 0.65 15.12
N LYS A 105 -22.86 0.18 14.29
CA LYS A 105 -24.28 -0.04 14.63
C LYS A 105 -24.48 -1.16 15.67
N LEU A 106 -23.72 -2.25 15.57
CA LEU A 106 -23.78 -3.40 16.47
C LEU A 106 -22.88 -3.23 17.71
N GLN A 107 -22.02 -2.21 17.74
CA GLN A 107 -20.98 -1.99 18.75
C GLN A 107 -19.99 -3.17 18.86
N ILE A 108 -19.57 -3.73 17.72
CA ILE A 108 -18.66 -4.87 17.62
C ILE A 108 -17.38 -4.55 16.85
N ASP A 109 -16.31 -5.28 17.17
CA ASP A 109 -15.04 -5.23 16.46
C ASP A 109 -15.02 -6.08 15.16
N ALA A 110 -13.85 -6.14 14.54
CA ALA A 110 -13.60 -6.89 13.31
C ALA A 110 -13.70 -8.42 13.46
N ASP A 111 -13.33 -8.95 14.63
CA ASP A 111 -13.26 -10.40 14.86
C ASP A 111 -14.65 -10.95 15.19
N LYS A 112 -15.44 -10.21 15.98
CA LYS A 112 -16.85 -10.51 16.22
C LYS A 112 -17.70 -10.33 14.95
N MET A 113 -17.43 -9.34 14.11
CA MET A 113 -18.03 -9.22 12.77
C MET A 113 -17.70 -10.46 11.92
N ASN A 114 -16.46 -10.93 11.95
CA ASN A 114 -16.03 -12.12 11.22
C ASN A 114 -16.67 -13.42 11.75
N GLU A 115 -16.85 -13.55 13.07
CA GLU A 115 -17.61 -14.64 13.69
C GLU A 115 -19.09 -14.63 13.22
N MET A 116 -19.76 -13.49 13.30
CA MET A 116 -21.16 -13.34 12.87
C MET A 116 -21.32 -13.60 11.38
N TRP A 117 -20.38 -13.14 10.55
CA TRP A 117 -20.33 -13.42 9.11
C TRP A 117 -20.10 -14.91 8.82
N GLY A 118 -19.23 -15.58 9.60
CA GLY A 118 -19.00 -17.02 9.53
C GLY A 118 -20.22 -17.85 9.93
N THR A 119 -20.99 -17.41 10.92
CA THR A 119 -22.26 -18.02 11.30
C THR A 119 -23.32 -17.80 10.23
N ALA A 120 -23.51 -16.59 9.71
CA ALA A 120 -24.43 -16.32 8.61
C ALA A 120 -24.09 -17.13 7.33
N LYS A 121 -22.80 -17.33 7.04
CA LYS A 121 -22.32 -18.22 5.97
C LYS A 121 -22.76 -19.68 6.19
N LYS A 122 -22.62 -20.22 7.41
CA LYS A 122 -23.07 -21.59 7.77
C LYS A 122 -24.60 -21.74 7.71
N GLU A 123 -25.33 -20.74 8.19
CA GLU A 123 -26.79 -20.70 8.21
C GLU A 123 -27.43 -20.38 6.85
N LYS A 124 -26.63 -20.26 5.78
CA LYS A 124 -27.07 -19.87 4.42
C LYS A 124 -27.80 -18.51 4.37
N LYS A 125 -27.47 -17.61 5.30
CA LYS A 125 -27.95 -16.21 5.40
C LYS A 125 -27.09 -15.20 4.63
N LEU A 126 -26.27 -15.66 3.69
CA LEU A 126 -25.29 -14.88 2.95
C LEU A 126 -25.49 -15.06 1.44
N VAL A 127 -25.78 -13.96 0.73
CA VAL A 127 -25.95 -13.91 -0.73
C VAL A 127 -24.70 -13.35 -1.42
N LYS A 128 -24.29 -14.00 -2.52
CA LYS A 128 -23.26 -13.50 -3.44
C LYS A 128 -23.93 -12.76 -4.60
N PHE A 129 -23.74 -11.45 -4.68
CA PHE A 129 -24.20 -10.65 -5.83
C PHE A 129 -23.25 -10.78 -7.02
N GLY A 130 -21.94 -10.81 -6.78
CA GLY A 130 -20.94 -10.98 -7.84
C GLY A 130 -19.54 -11.30 -7.31
N GLY A 131 -18.51 -11.11 -8.16
CA GLY A 131 -17.11 -11.14 -7.72
C GLY A 131 -16.87 -10.08 -6.64
N GLY A 132 -16.30 -10.48 -5.50
CA GLY A 132 -16.02 -9.57 -4.38
C GLY A 132 -17.22 -8.85 -3.77
N PHE A 133 -18.47 -9.28 -4.04
CA PHE A 133 -19.67 -8.54 -3.64
C PHE A 133 -20.69 -9.46 -2.98
N TYR A 134 -20.81 -9.35 -1.66
CA TYR A 134 -21.60 -10.21 -0.80
C TYR A 134 -22.40 -9.39 0.22
N CYS A 135 -23.57 -9.89 0.60
CA CYS A 135 -24.38 -9.37 1.69
C CYS A 135 -24.83 -10.50 2.61
N ALA A 136 -24.91 -10.24 3.91
CA ALA A 136 -25.42 -11.19 4.90
C ALA A 136 -26.46 -10.54 5.81
N SER A 137 -27.51 -11.29 6.16
CA SER A 137 -28.42 -10.90 7.23
C SER A 137 -27.82 -11.27 8.59
N LEU A 138 -27.58 -10.25 9.42
CA LEU A 138 -26.97 -10.35 10.74
C LEU A 138 -27.98 -9.95 11.83
N PRO A 139 -28.01 -10.64 12.99
CA PRO A 139 -28.89 -10.26 14.10
C PRO A 139 -28.44 -8.94 14.77
N CYS A 140 -29.42 -8.16 15.21
CA CYS A 140 -29.26 -6.83 15.80
C CYS A 140 -30.29 -6.67 16.94
N GLY A 141 -30.09 -7.41 18.03
CA GLY A 141 -31.14 -7.62 19.04
C GLY A 141 -32.23 -8.54 18.49
N ASP A 142 -33.49 -8.18 18.68
CA ASP A 142 -34.66 -8.90 18.15
C ASP A 142 -34.91 -8.66 16.65
N ASP A 143 -34.11 -7.80 15.99
CA ASP A 143 -34.24 -7.43 14.58
C ASP A 143 -33.01 -7.88 13.76
N VAL A 144 -33.06 -7.68 12.44
CA VAL A 144 -32.06 -8.06 11.45
C VAL A 144 -31.52 -6.82 10.71
N ILE A 145 -30.22 -6.81 10.43
CA ILE A 145 -29.57 -5.86 9.53
C ILE A 145 -28.88 -6.59 8.36
N TYR A 146 -28.72 -5.90 7.24
CA TYR A 146 -28.09 -6.40 6.03
C TYR A 146 -26.72 -5.76 5.85
N ALA A 147 -25.67 -6.51 6.21
CA ALA A 147 -24.29 -6.04 6.15
C ALA A 147 -23.61 -6.44 4.83
N PHE A 148 -22.84 -5.55 4.23
CA PHE A 148 -22.07 -5.82 3.01
C PHE A 148 -20.59 -6.10 3.30
N ASN A 149 -20.06 -7.19 2.72
CA ASN A 149 -18.65 -7.62 2.82
C ASN A 149 -18.04 -7.65 4.25
N GLY A 150 -18.76 -8.16 5.25
CA GLY A 150 -18.32 -8.19 6.66
C GLY A 150 -16.95 -8.84 6.90
N PHE A 151 -16.62 -9.89 6.13
CA PHE A 151 -15.29 -10.55 6.13
C PHE A 151 -14.10 -9.61 5.85
N PHE A 152 -14.33 -8.43 5.27
CA PHE A 152 -13.25 -7.48 5.01
C PHE A 152 -12.72 -6.86 6.32
N MET A 153 -13.50 -6.81 7.40
CA MET A 153 -13.05 -6.18 8.64
C MET A 153 -11.90 -6.94 9.30
N SER A 154 -11.97 -8.27 9.35
CA SER A 154 -10.88 -9.14 9.83
C SER A 154 -9.70 -9.22 8.85
N MET A 155 -9.94 -9.03 7.55
CA MET A 155 -8.85 -8.86 6.58
C MET A 155 -8.12 -7.53 6.80
N ARG A 156 -8.86 -6.46 7.10
CA ARG A 156 -8.34 -5.11 7.36
C ARG A 156 -7.59 -5.04 8.69
N SER A 157 -8.10 -5.64 9.76
CA SER A 157 -7.51 -5.57 11.11
C SER A 157 -6.05 -6.03 11.12
N LYS A 158 -5.70 -7.08 10.38
CA LYS A 158 -4.32 -7.57 10.21
C LYS A 158 -3.33 -6.51 9.69
N PHE A 159 -3.80 -5.46 9.01
CA PHE A 159 -2.98 -4.38 8.46
C PHE A 159 -3.04 -3.06 9.27
N VAL A 160 -3.94 -2.95 10.25
CA VAL A 160 -4.15 -1.73 11.05
C VAL A 160 -4.05 -1.95 12.56
N ALA A 161 -3.73 -3.17 13.01
CA ALA A 161 -3.47 -3.49 14.41
C ALA A 161 -2.27 -2.70 14.96
N GLU A 162 -2.29 -2.39 16.26
CA GLU A 162 -1.19 -1.66 16.89
C GLU A 162 0.12 -2.47 16.85
N GLY A 163 1.23 -1.81 16.51
CA GLY A 163 2.55 -2.44 16.46
C GLY A 163 2.84 -3.34 15.25
N VAL A 164 1.98 -3.37 14.23
CA VAL A 164 2.26 -4.08 12.96
C VAL A 164 2.57 -3.10 11.82
N SER A 165 3.23 -3.60 10.77
CA SER A 165 3.57 -2.85 9.56
C SER A 165 3.54 -3.75 8.32
N ILE A 166 3.70 -3.19 7.13
CA ILE A 166 4.23 -3.95 5.98
C ILE A 166 5.68 -3.54 5.71
N TYR A 167 6.49 -4.46 5.20
CA TYR A 167 7.82 -4.14 4.69
C TYR A 167 7.83 -4.33 3.17
N TYR A 168 7.96 -3.23 2.41
CA TYR A 168 7.83 -3.22 0.96
C TYR A 168 9.18 -3.21 0.24
N TYR A 169 9.17 -3.68 -1.00
CA TYR A 169 10.26 -3.58 -1.98
C TYR A 169 9.72 -3.02 -3.30
N LEU A 170 10.52 -2.19 -3.95
CA LEU A 170 10.43 -1.90 -5.37
C LEU A 170 11.50 -2.72 -6.07
N VAL A 171 11.11 -3.57 -7.01
CA VAL A 171 12.03 -4.50 -7.67
C VAL A 171 11.92 -4.42 -9.19
N ASP A 172 13.07 -4.42 -9.86
CA ASP A 172 13.20 -4.34 -11.32
C ASP A 172 13.89 -5.59 -11.88
N TRP A 173 13.46 -6.08 -13.05
CA TRP A 173 14.16 -7.15 -13.77
C TRP A 173 13.92 -7.09 -15.28
N GLU A 174 14.73 -7.79 -16.07
CA GLU A 174 14.52 -7.92 -17.52
C GLU A 174 13.46 -9.01 -17.77
N SER A 175 12.39 -8.70 -18.51
CA SER A 175 11.32 -9.67 -18.81
C SER A 175 11.83 -10.92 -19.54
N SER A 176 12.84 -10.77 -20.41
CA SER A 176 13.51 -11.87 -21.10
C SER A 176 14.28 -12.83 -20.18
N ALA A 177 14.51 -12.48 -18.92
CA ALA A 177 15.13 -13.34 -17.92
C ALA A 177 14.09 -14.02 -17.00
N CYS A 178 12.93 -13.38 -16.81
CA CYS A 178 11.81 -13.90 -16.04
C CYS A 178 10.52 -13.17 -16.48
N ALA A 179 9.56 -13.88 -17.07
CA ALA A 179 8.26 -13.31 -17.40
C ALA A 179 7.48 -12.94 -16.12
N TRP A 180 6.49 -12.06 -16.20
CA TRP A 180 5.68 -11.68 -15.02
C TRP A 180 4.95 -12.88 -14.40
N GLU A 181 4.43 -13.79 -15.23
CA GLU A 181 3.88 -15.10 -14.83
C GLU A 181 4.88 -15.91 -13.99
N ASP A 182 6.15 -15.99 -14.43
CA ASP A 182 7.20 -16.72 -13.72
C ASP A 182 7.65 -16.02 -12.43
N PHE A 183 7.65 -14.69 -12.41
CA PHE A 183 7.88 -13.91 -11.19
C PHE A 183 6.81 -14.21 -10.13
N ARG A 184 5.53 -14.34 -10.52
CA ARG A 184 4.46 -14.71 -9.59
C ARG A 184 4.45 -16.19 -9.26
N GLY A 185 4.44 -17.09 -10.24
CA GLY A 185 4.30 -18.54 -10.04
C GLY A 185 5.56 -19.24 -9.51
N LYS A 186 6.76 -18.77 -9.85
CA LYS A 186 8.04 -19.46 -9.54
C LYS A 186 8.93 -18.70 -8.56
N VAL A 187 8.95 -17.37 -8.58
CA VAL A 187 9.72 -16.57 -7.61
C VAL A 187 8.92 -16.31 -6.33
N LEU A 188 7.69 -15.81 -6.44
CA LEU A 188 6.80 -15.66 -5.27
C LEU A 188 6.15 -16.98 -4.87
N GLY A 189 5.61 -17.72 -5.84
CA GLY A 189 4.76 -18.90 -5.65
C GLY A 189 3.25 -18.57 -5.74
N PRO A 190 2.40 -19.56 -6.05
CA PRO A 190 0.93 -19.55 -5.91
C PRO A 190 0.36 -18.84 -4.67
N THR A 191 -0.93 -18.51 -4.70
CA THR A 191 -1.57 -17.78 -3.58
C THR A 191 -1.72 -18.66 -2.33
N ASP A 192 -1.92 -19.95 -2.50
CA ASP A 192 -1.86 -20.92 -1.41
C ASP A 192 -0.39 -21.37 -1.21
N PRO A 193 0.16 -21.35 0.02
CA PRO A 193 1.54 -21.79 0.27
C PRO A 193 1.78 -23.31 0.14
N GLU A 194 0.81 -24.18 0.48
CA GLU A 194 1.00 -25.66 0.52
C GLU A 194 1.41 -26.24 -0.83
N VAL A 195 1.11 -25.46 -1.86
CA VAL A 195 1.10 -25.85 -3.27
C VAL A 195 2.15 -25.12 -4.09
N ALA A 196 2.90 -24.21 -3.46
CA ALA A 196 3.94 -23.42 -4.09
C ALA A 196 5.27 -24.18 -4.25
N PRO A 197 6.12 -23.83 -5.23
CA PRO A 197 7.47 -24.38 -5.34
C PRO A 197 8.28 -24.12 -4.07
N ALA A 198 9.02 -25.12 -3.58
CA ALA A 198 9.79 -24.99 -2.33
C ALA A 198 10.93 -23.94 -2.40
N ASP A 199 11.38 -23.57 -3.59
CA ASP A 199 12.36 -22.51 -3.85
C ASP A 199 11.72 -21.14 -4.16
N SER A 200 10.39 -21.03 -4.07
CA SER A 200 9.65 -19.76 -4.12
C SER A 200 9.52 -19.15 -2.72
N LEU A 201 9.27 -17.85 -2.65
CA LEU A 201 9.11 -17.14 -1.36
C LEU A 201 8.02 -17.78 -0.48
N ARG A 202 6.86 -18.13 -1.04
CA ARG A 202 5.74 -18.70 -0.29
C ARG A 202 5.99 -20.13 0.15
N GLY A 203 6.62 -20.96 -0.70
CA GLY A 203 7.02 -22.30 -0.32
C GLY A 203 8.11 -22.32 0.77
N ALA A 204 9.12 -21.44 0.65
CA ALA A 204 10.16 -21.30 1.66
C ALA A 204 9.60 -20.74 2.99
N ILE A 205 8.72 -19.73 2.95
CA ILE A 205 8.06 -19.19 4.15
C ILE A 205 7.16 -20.24 4.81
N LEU A 206 6.47 -21.09 4.04
CA LEU A 206 5.72 -22.22 4.60
C LEU A 206 6.62 -23.25 5.26
N ALA A 207 7.71 -23.65 4.59
CA ALA A 207 8.60 -24.70 5.08
C ALA A 207 9.36 -24.29 6.37
N GLN A 208 9.67 -23.00 6.53
CA GLN A 208 10.53 -22.49 7.60
C GLN A 208 9.79 -21.55 8.58
N TRP A 209 8.46 -21.56 8.62
CA TRP A 209 7.68 -20.51 9.30
C TRP A 209 8.05 -20.28 10.77
N GLU A 210 8.29 -21.35 11.55
CA GLU A 210 8.72 -21.25 12.96
C GLU A 210 10.12 -20.65 13.06
N GLU A 211 11.07 -21.13 12.24
CA GLU A 211 12.45 -20.61 12.22
C GLU A 211 12.49 -19.14 11.81
N LEU A 212 11.65 -18.75 10.84
CA LEU A 212 11.48 -17.38 10.36
C LEU A 212 10.77 -16.47 11.39
N GLY A 213 10.18 -17.03 12.45
CA GLY A 213 9.56 -16.29 13.56
C GLY A 213 8.08 -15.91 13.34
N LEU A 214 7.36 -16.61 12.46
CA LEU A 214 5.91 -16.44 12.31
C LEU A 214 5.18 -17.07 13.50
N LYS A 215 4.02 -16.51 13.86
CA LYS A 215 3.21 -16.96 15.02
C LYS A 215 2.31 -18.17 14.74
N SER A 216 2.14 -18.52 13.47
CA SER A 216 1.28 -19.61 12.99
C SER A 216 1.74 -20.06 11.61
N LYS A 217 1.47 -21.33 11.26
CA LYS A 217 1.67 -21.86 9.91
C LYS A 217 0.94 -20.95 8.89
N PRO A 218 1.61 -20.51 7.80
CA PRO A 218 0.96 -19.72 6.74
C PRO A 218 -0.27 -20.40 6.15
N ASP A 219 -1.26 -19.59 5.78
CA ASP A 219 -2.44 -20.02 5.02
C ASP A 219 -2.61 -19.16 3.75
N THR A 220 -3.66 -19.41 2.97
CA THR A 220 -3.95 -18.69 1.72
C THR A 220 -4.11 -17.16 1.91
N GLY A 221 -4.58 -16.72 3.08
CA GLY A 221 -4.69 -15.30 3.45
C GLY A 221 -3.38 -14.75 4.02
N ASP A 222 -2.76 -15.48 4.93
CA ASP A 222 -1.49 -15.18 5.58
C ASP A 222 -0.30 -15.89 4.92
N ASN A 223 -0.22 -15.78 3.59
CA ASN A 223 0.78 -16.41 2.74
C ASN A 223 2.14 -15.68 2.68
N GLY A 224 2.56 -15.00 3.77
CA GLY A 224 3.86 -14.33 3.88
C GLY A 224 4.05 -13.05 3.04
N VAL A 225 3.83 -13.10 1.72
CA VAL A 225 4.21 -12.02 0.77
C VAL A 225 3.13 -11.71 -0.27
N HIS A 226 3.17 -10.48 -0.78
CA HIS A 226 2.37 -9.97 -1.91
C HIS A 226 3.29 -9.37 -2.99
N ALA A 227 2.88 -9.45 -4.25
CA ALA A 227 3.34 -8.54 -5.31
C ALA A 227 2.23 -8.29 -6.34
N SER A 228 2.35 -7.17 -7.07
CA SER A 228 1.42 -6.73 -8.12
C SER A 228 1.17 -7.81 -9.19
N ALA A 229 -0.07 -8.00 -9.64
CA ALA A 229 -0.37 -9.01 -10.67
C ALA A 229 0.00 -8.56 -12.09
N SER A 230 0.26 -7.26 -12.30
CA SER A 230 0.62 -6.68 -13.59
C SER A 230 1.50 -5.41 -13.45
N PRO A 231 2.20 -4.97 -14.53
CA PRO A 231 2.87 -3.67 -14.58
C PRO A 231 1.93 -2.48 -14.30
N PHE A 232 0.65 -2.60 -14.66
CA PHE A 232 -0.36 -1.58 -14.40
C PHE A 232 -0.78 -1.53 -12.93
N GLU A 233 -1.01 -2.68 -12.29
CA GLU A 233 -1.23 -2.74 -10.84
C GLU A 233 -0.01 -2.27 -10.07
N ALA A 234 1.20 -2.57 -10.53
CA ALA A 234 2.43 -2.08 -9.90
C ALA A 234 2.49 -0.55 -9.91
N LEU A 235 2.00 0.11 -10.97
CA LEU A 235 1.78 1.56 -10.99
C LEU A 235 0.69 1.98 -9.98
N ALA A 236 -0.47 1.33 -9.97
CA ALA A 236 -1.58 1.66 -9.06
C ALA A 236 -1.17 1.52 -7.56
N GLU A 237 -0.42 0.47 -7.23
CA GLU A 237 0.13 0.20 -5.91
C GLU A 237 1.19 1.24 -5.51
N ARG A 238 2.14 1.58 -6.40
CA ARG A 238 3.12 2.66 -6.13
C ARG A 238 2.43 4.01 -5.93
N VAL A 239 1.37 4.31 -6.68
CA VAL A 239 0.54 5.50 -6.49
C VAL A 239 -0.16 5.47 -5.11
N ASN A 240 -0.77 4.34 -4.74
CA ASN A 240 -1.49 4.18 -3.48
C ASN A 240 -0.54 4.20 -2.25
N TRP A 241 0.34 3.21 -2.14
CA TRP A 241 1.19 2.97 -0.97
C TRP A 241 2.30 4.02 -0.84
N LEU A 242 2.99 4.36 -1.93
CA LEU A 242 4.16 5.25 -1.90
C LEU A 242 3.85 6.70 -2.30
N GLY A 243 2.60 7.02 -2.64
CA GLY A 243 2.19 8.37 -3.03
C GLY A 243 2.81 8.82 -4.36
N TYR A 244 3.23 7.88 -5.22
CA TYR A 244 3.80 8.22 -6.51
C TYR A 244 2.78 8.91 -7.42
N ARG A 245 3.27 9.64 -8.42
CA ARG A 245 2.47 10.21 -9.50
C ARG A 245 2.76 9.44 -10.78
N ALA A 246 1.74 9.16 -11.58
CA ALA A 246 1.92 8.49 -12.88
C ALA A 246 2.88 9.24 -13.84
N ASP A 247 3.03 10.56 -13.71
CA ASP A 247 4.02 11.34 -14.50
C ASP A 247 5.46 11.29 -13.96
N ARG A 248 5.68 10.66 -12.81
CA ARG A 248 7.01 10.41 -12.21
C ARG A 248 7.37 8.93 -12.21
N ASP A 249 6.38 8.05 -12.16
CA ASP A 249 6.52 6.60 -12.30
C ASP A 249 7.11 6.17 -13.66
N PRO A 250 7.96 5.13 -13.73
CA PRO A 250 8.49 4.62 -15.00
C PRO A 250 7.40 4.12 -15.96
N PHE A 251 6.46 3.29 -15.48
CA PHE A 251 5.41 2.70 -16.31
C PHE A 251 4.31 3.74 -16.61
N GLY A 252 3.93 4.56 -15.63
CA GLY A 252 2.97 5.65 -15.82
C GLY A 252 3.39 6.64 -16.92
N LYS A 253 4.70 6.97 -17.03
CA LYS A 253 5.23 7.78 -18.15
C LYS A 253 5.05 7.12 -19.51
N LEU A 254 5.18 5.78 -19.59
CA LEU A 254 4.95 5.04 -20.83
C LEU A 254 3.47 5.04 -21.22
N MET A 255 2.56 4.82 -20.28
CA MET A 255 1.11 4.90 -20.51
C MET A 255 0.68 6.29 -21.03
N LEU A 256 1.15 7.36 -20.36
CA LEU A 256 0.89 8.74 -20.78
C LEU A 256 1.46 9.04 -22.18
N LYS A 257 2.62 8.46 -22.54
CA LYS A 257 3.22 8.56 -23.87
C LYS A 257 2.46 7.75 -24.93
N ALA A 258 1.88 6.62 -24.55
CA ALA A 258 1.02 5.80 -25.41
C ALA A 258 -0.35 6.45 -25.67
N GLY A 259 -0.76 7.38 -24.81
CA GLY A 259 -2.00 8.16 -24.93
C GLY A 259 -3.10 7.77 -23.96
N VAL A 260 -2.82 6.95 -22.95
CA VAL A 260 -3.76 6.68 -21.85
C VAL A 260 -3.78 7.90 -20.92
N SER A 261 -4.95 8.51 -20.70
CA SER A 261 -5.07 9.72 -19.90
C SER A 261 -4.83 9.50 -18.40
N ARG A 262 -4.57 10.59 -17.67
CA ARG A 262 -4.47 10.57 -16.21
C ARG A 262 -5.79 10.17 -15.54
N SER A 263 -6.92 10.50 -16.17
CA SER A 263 -8.25 10.04 -15.79
C SER A 263 -8.34 8.53 -15.90
N LEU A 264 -8.11 7.95 -17.09
CA LEU A 264 -8.14 6.50 -17.28
C LEU A 264 -7.22 5.76 -16.31
N ILE A 265 -5.96 6.19 -16.14
CA ILE A 265 -5.03 5.57 -15.17
C ILE A 265 -5.60 5.57 -13.75
N LYS A 266 -6.14 6.70 -13.29
CA LYS A 266 -6.73 6.82 -11.96
C LYS A 266 -8.01 5.98 -11.81
N ASP A 267 -8.87 5.98 -12.84
CA ASP A 267 -10.17 5.30 -12.78
C ASP A 267 -9.98 3.78 -12.89
N TRP A 268 -9.10 3.32 -13.77
CA TRP A 268 -8.64 1.93 -13.89
C TRP A 268 -7.95 1.40 -12.64
N SER A 269 -7.35 2.26 -11.80
CA SER A 269 -6.75 1.86 -10.51
C SER A 269 -7.78 1.36 -9.48
N ASN A 270 -9.08 1.40 -9.79
CA ASN A 270 -10.18 0.91 -8.94
C ASN A 270 -10.80 -0.41 -9.45
N ASP A 271 -10.15 -1.05 -10.43
CA ASP A 271 -10.63 -2.22 -11.18
C ASP A 271 -12.06 -2.10 -11.77
N PRO A 272 -12.32 -1.12 -12.66
CA PRO A 272 -13.55 -1.06 -13.45
C PRO A 272 -13.59 -2.18 -14.50
N GLN A 273 -14.82 -2.56 -14.86
CA GLN A 273 -15.07 -3.31 -16.09
C GLN A 273 -14.79 -2.42 -17.31
N VAL A 274 -13.94 -2.89 -18.22
CA VAL A 274 -13.57 -2.21 -19.47
C VAL A 274 -14.09 -3.00 -20.67
N THR A 275 -14.56 -2.30 -21.71
CA THR A 275 -15.03 -2.91 -22.96
C THR A 275 -14.08 -2.58 -24.09
N PHE A 276 -13.59 -3.60 -24.79
CA PHE A 276 -12.58 -3.47 -25.84
C PHE A 276 -12.65 -4.59 -26.87
N GLY A 277 -11.91 -4.46 -27.97
CA GLY A 277 -11.81 -5.46 -29.04
C GLY A 277 -12.75 -5.20 -30.22
N VAL A 278 -12.38 -5.72 -31.40
CA VAL A 278 -13.19 -5.61 -32.64
C VAL A 278 -14.46 -6.44 -32.54
N LEU A 279 -14.39 -7.58 -31.84
CA LEU A 279 -15.54 -8.22 -31.22
C LEU A 279 -15.56 -7.73 -29.76
N PRO A 280 -16.53 -6.88 -29.35
CA PRO A 280 -16.48 -6.27 -28.03
C PRO A 280 -16.63 -7.29 -26.91
N MET A 281 -15.63 -7.35 -26.03
CA MET A 281 -15.66 -8.10 -24.77
C MET A 281 -15.56 -7.15 -23.59
N THR A 282 -16.17 -7.51 -22.46
CA THR A 282 -16.13 -6.75 -21.21
C THR A 282 -15.54 -7.63 -20.11
N LYS A 283 -14.49 -7.14 -19.44
CA LYS A 283 -13.81 -7.81 -18.32
C LYS A 283 -13.25 -6.76 -17.34
N SER A 284 -12.81 -7.18 -16.16
CA SER A 284 -11.97 -6.36 -15.26
C SER A 284 -10.70 -5.92 -16.00
N ILE A 285 -10.18 -4.72 -15.68
CA ILE A 285 -8.93 -4.23 -16.25
C ILE A 285 -7.71 -4.96 -15.64
N PHE A 286 -7.75 -5.31 -14.35
CA PHE A 286 -6.70 -6.11 -13.72
C PHE A 286 -6.68 -7.54 -14.31
N ASP A 287 -7.82 -8.24 -14.34
CA ASP A 287 -7.96 -9.56 -14.97
C ASP A 287 -7.58 -9.57 -16.47
N THR A 288 -7.50 -8.41 -17.13
CA THR A 288 -7.13 -8.26 -18.55
C THR A 288 -5.63 -8.03 -18.75
N LEU A 289 -4.91 -7.60 -17.71
CA LEU A 289 -3.49 -7.23 -17.74
C LEU A 289 -2.60 -8.12 -16.86
N GLU A 290 -3.21 -9.00 -16.05
CA GLU A 290 -2.56 -9.99 -15.21
C GLU A 290 -1.50 -10.80 -15.98
N ASP A 291 -0.34 -11.00 -15.34
CA ASP A 291 0.82 -11.76 -15.82
C ASP A 291 1.44 -11.32 -17.16
N MET A 292 1.04 -10.17 -17.70
CA MET A 292 1.67 -9.55 -18.87
C MET A 292 2.97 -8.82 -18.50
N ASP A 293 4.02 -9.04 -19.29
CA ASP A 293 5.24 -8.22 -19.23
C ASP A 293 4.98 -6.75 -19.61
N SER A 294 5.89 -5.86 -19.17
CA SER A 294 5.77 -4.40 -19.33
C SER A 294 5.44 -3.91 -20.75
N ASP A 295 5.91 -4.54 -21.81
CA ASP A 295 5.63 -4.10 -23.18
C ASP A 295 4.27 -4.58 -23.72
N LEU A 296 3.90 -5.84 -23.45
CA LEU A 296 2.57 -6.38 -23.77
C LEU A 296 1.47 -5.68 -22.97
N CYS A 297 1.68 -5.49 -21.66
CA CYS A 297 0.75 -4.76 -20.78
C CYS A 297 0.52 -3.32 -21.28
N LEU A 298 1.58 -2.63 -21.71
CA LEU A 298 1.48 -1.29 -22.28
C LEU A 298 0.70 -1.27 -23.61
N ALA A 299 0.91 -2.27 -24.48
CA ALA A 299 0.18 -2.40 -25.74
C ALA A 299 -1.32 -2.66 -25.51
N HIS A 300 -1.67 -3.52 -24.54
CA HIS A 300 -3.05 -3.75 -24.13
C HIS A 300 -3.68 -2.48 -23.52
N CYS A 301 -2.98 -1.78 -22.62
CA CYS A 301 -3.43 -0.49 -22.10
C CYS A 301 -3.72 0.53 -23.22
N GLN A 302 -2.84 0.62 -24.23
CA GLN A 302 -3.05 1.52 -25.37
C GLN A 302 -4.26 1.10 -26.22
N MET A 303 -4.46 -0.20 -26.44
CA MET A 303 -5.61 -0.74 -27.16
C MET A 303 -6.91 -0.40 -26.43
N ILE A 304 -7.02 -0.73 -25.14
CA ILE A 304 -8.23 -0.54 -24.33
C ILE A 304 -8.59 0.95 -24.24
N ALA A 305 -7.61 1.83 -24.06
CA ALA A 305 -7.83 3.29 -24.07
C ALA A 305 -8.42 3.79 -25.41
N SER A 306 -8.05 3.17 -26.54
CA SER A 306 -8.62 3.54 -27.85
C SER A 306 -10.09 3.13 -28.03
N PHE A 307 -10.54 2.08 -27.33
CA PHE A 307 -11.95 1.66 -27.30
C PHE A 307 -12.79 2.47 -26.30
N ALA A 308 -12.18 3.06 -25.26
CA ALA A 308 -12.84 3.91 -24.27
C ALA A 308 -13.40 5.24 -24.81
N GLY A 309 -13.32 5.50 -26.11
CA GLY A 309 -13.84 6.71 -26.76
C GLY A 309 -13.00 7.98 -26.53
N GLU A 310 -11.92 7.90 -25.75
CA GLU A 310 -10.94 8.98 -25.62
C GLU A 310 -10.24 9.21 -26.97
N LYS A 311 -10.74 10.19 -27.73
CA LYS A 311 -9.95 10.86 -28.77
C LYS A 311 -8.64 11.29 -28.11
N LYS A 312 -7.50 10.79 -28.62
CA LYS A 312 -6.14 11.20 -28.21
C LYS A 312 -6.12 12.65 -27.77
N GLU A 313 -5.59 12.96 -26.59
CA GLU A 313 -5.32 14.34 -26.22
C GLU A 313 -4.41 14.97 -27.28
N ALA A 314 -5.02 15.75 -28.17
CA ALA A 314 -4.37 16.29 -29.36
C ALA A 314 -3.43 17.43 -28.96
N LYS A 315 -2.25 17.06 -28.41
CA LYS A 315 -1.21 17.91 -27.82
C LYS A 315 -1.75 19.26 -27.34
N LYS A 316 -2.65 19.21 -26.36
CA LYS A 316 -3.44 20.38 -25.99
C LYS A 316 -2.62 21.32 -25.12
N GLU A 317 -1.85 22.21 -25.75
CA GLU A 317 -1.03 23.23 -25.07
C GLU A 317 -1.86 24.11 -24.11
N GLY A 318 -3.17 24.26 -24.36
CA GLY A 318 -4.11 24.91 -23.46
C GLY A 318 -4.64 24.07 -22.28
N GLY A 319 -4.50 22.74 -22.28
CA GLY A 319 -5.03 21.86 -21.23
C GLY A 319 -4.38 22.09 -19.87
N SER A 320 -3.07 22.31 -19.88
CA SER A 320 -2.31 22.66 -18.67
C SER A 320 -2.44 24.14 -18.28
N SER A 321 -2.97 25.01 -19.16
CA SER A 321 -2.88 26.48 -19.01
C SER A 321 -3.44 26.99 -17.70
N LYS A 322 -4.69 26.65 -17.35
CA LYS A 322 -5.33 27.16 -16.12
C LYS A 322 -4.66 26.65 -14.84
N GLU A 323 -4.21 25.40 -14.83
CA GLU A 323 -3.51 24.85 -13.66
C GLU A 323 -2.09 25.45 -13.54
N VAL A 324 -1.41 25.70 -14.66
CA VAL A 324 -0.12 26.40 -14.71
C VAL A 324 -0.25 27.88 -14.38
N GLU A 325 -1.34 28.56 -14.74
CA GLU A 325 -1.62 29.93 -14.29
C GLU A 325 -1.85 29.97 -12.78
N VAL A 326 -2.66 29.06 -12.23
CA VAL A 326 -2.87 28.94 -10.78
C VAL A 326 -1.57 28.59 -10.05
N LEU A 327 -0.73 27.71 -10.61
CA LEU A 327 0.57 27.36 -10.04
C LEU A 327 1.59 28.48 -10.17
N LYS A 328 1.63 29.23 -11.28
CA LYS A 328 2.47 30.43 -11.44
C LYS A 328 2.05 31.57 -10.51
N ALA A 329 0.75 31.82 -10.35
CA ALA A 329 0.23 32.80 -9.40
C ALA A 329 0.60 32.43 -7.96
N LYS A 330 0.46 31.14 -7.59
CA LYS A 330 0.94 30.62 -6.30
C LYS A 330 2.46 30.75 -6.15
N LEU A 331 3.24 30.47 -7.19
CA LEU A 331 4.70 30.59 -7.16
C LEU A 331 5.13 32.05 -6.97
N SER A 332 4.49 33.00 -7.67
CA SER A 332 4.76 34.42 -7.56
C SER A 332 4.45 34.99 -6.17
N ALA A 333 3.38 34.50 -5.52
CA ALA A 333 3.10 34.80 -4.11
C ALA A 333 4.22 34.34 -3.14
N TYR A 334 5.13 33.46 -3.57
CA TYR A 334 6.33 33.07 -2.81
C TYR A 334 7.64 33.67 -3.35
N GLU A 335 7.65 34.40 -4.48
CA GLU A 335 8.87 35.00 -5.05
C GLU A 335 9.46 36.11 -4.17
N GLU A 336 8.62 36.84 -3.44
CA GLU A 336 9.06 37.87 -2.48
C GLU A 336 9.58 37.23 -1.19
N LEU A 337 8.94 36.16 -0.72
CA LEU A 337 9.44 35.36 0.41
C LEU A 337 10.77 34.69 0.08
N ALA A 338 10.92 34.11 -1.12
CA ALA A 338 12.16 33.51 -1.59
C ALA A 338 13.30 34.54 -1.71
N ARG A 339 13.00 35.75 -2.23
CA ARG A 339 13.96 36.86 -2.23
C ARG A 339 14.33 37.32 -0.82
N SER A 340 13.38 37.36 0.10
CA SER A 340 13.64 37.71 1.51
C SER A 340 14.51 36.67 2.22
N VAL A 341 14.23 35.37 2.03
CA VAL A 341 15.05 34.27 2.55
C VAL A 341 16.46 34.29 1.94
N ALA A 342 16.58 34.50 0.63
CA ALA A 342 17.89 34.63 -0.03
C ALA A 342 18.67 35.86 0.47
N ALA A 343 18.01 36.99 0.71
CA ALA A 343 18.64 38.18 1.29
C ALA A 343 19.11 37.95 2.73
N ILE A 344 18.35 37.22 3.55
CA ILE A 344 18.73 36.82 4.91
C ILE A 344 19.92 35.84 4.88
N GLN A 345 19.90 34.85 3.98
CA GLN A 345 21.01 33.90 3.79
C GLN A 345 22.29 34.57 3.25
N ALA A 346 22.14 35.62 2.43
CA ALA A 346 23.25 36.44 1.93
C ALA A 346 23.70 37.53 2.92
N PHE A 347 22.97 37.78 4.01
CA PHE A 347 23.28 38.82 4.99
C PHE A 347 24.52 38.46 5.80
N LYS A 348 25.68 38.93 5.34
CA LYS A 348 26.89 38.97 6.15
C LYS A 348 26.79 40.14 7.12
N VAL A 349 26.78 39.83 8.42
CA VAL A 349 26.83 40.83 9.50
C VAL A 349 28.00 41.80 9.23
N PRO A 350 27.77 43.12 9.19
CA PRO A 350 28.83 44.09 8.94
C PRO A 350 29.99 43.94 9.93
N GLY A 351 31.21 43.79 9.41
CA GLY A 351 32.42 43.70 10.22
C GLY A 351 32.64 44.97 11.04
N ASN A 352 32.96 44.81 12.32
CA ASN A 352 33.08 45.94 13.26
C ASN A 352 34.42 46.70 13.11
N GLU A 353 34.56 47.40 11.99
CA GLU A 353 35.73 48.24 11.69
C GLU A 353 35.56 49.68 12.24
N ASP A 354 34.35 50.24 12.22
CA ASP A 354 34.11 51.66 12.56
C ASP A 354 34.15 52.01 14.06
N VAL A 355 33.99 51.04 14.98
CA VAL A 355 34.22 51.31 16.41
C VAL A 355 35.69 51.62 16.69
N LYS A 356 36.63 51.07 15.90
CA LYS A 356 38.06 51.37 16.07
C LYS A 356 38.43 52.80 15.65
N ALA A 357 37.75 53.37 14.65
CA ALA A 357 37.98 54.76 14.22
C ALA A 357 37.67 55.76 15.36
N LYS A 358 36.49 55.65 15.99
CA LYS A 358 36.10 56.52 17.11
C LYS A 358 36.82 56.20 18.42
N ALA A 359 37.23 54.95 18.65
CA ALA A 359 38.05 54.59 19.81
C ALA A 359 39.46 55.22 19.75
N LYS A 360 40.14 55.20 18.60
CA LYS A 360 41.51 55.72 18.46
C LYS A 360 41.60 57.24 18.63
N ALA A 361 40.55 57.98 18.28
CA ALA A 361 40.43 59.41 18.55
C ALA A 361 40.33 59.72 20.06
N LYS A 362 39.48 58.99 20.80
CA LYS A 362 39.24 59.24 22.23
C LYS A 362 40.39 58.77 23.14
N ALA A 363 41.21 57.82 22.68
CA ALA A 363 42.39 57.36 23.40
C ALA A 363 43.58 58.36 23.40
N ARG A 364 43.63 59.31 22.44
CA ARG A 364 44.80 60.20 22.28
C ARG A 364 44.73 61.51 23.06
N SER A 365 43.56 61.88 23.61
CA SER A 365 43.38 63.09 24.44
C SER A 365 43.46 62.82 25.95
N ALA A 366 43.27 61.58 26.40
CA ALA A 366 43.26 61.22 27.82
C ALA A 366 44.67 61.11 28.46
N ALA A 367 45.74 61.12 27.68
CA ALA A 367 47.12 60.87 28.13
C ALA A 367 47.80 62.06 28.86
N LYS A 368 47.03 63.03 29.39
CA LYS A 368 47.55 64.25 30.01
C LYS A 368 46.93 64.60 31.37
N ALA A 369 46.63 63.59 32.20
CA ALA A 369 46.34 63.76 33.63
C ALA A 369 46.89 62.60 34.49
N LYS A 370 47.35 62.94 35.70
CA LYS A 370 47.86 62.10 36.80
C LYS A 370 47.41 62.79 38.11
N PRO A 371 47.41 62.19 39.33
CA PRO A 371 47.90 60.85 39.72
C PRO A 371 47.11 60.12 40.87
N LYS A 372 47.72 59.05 41.46
CA LYS A 372 47.59 58.52 42.85
C LYS A 372 46.43 57.57 43.29
N ALA A 373 46.65 56.26 43.04
CA ALA A 373 46.83 55.15 44.02
C ALA A 373 45.90 54.86 45.23
N LYS A 374 45.51 53.56 45.42
CA LYS A 374 45.79 52.72 46.63
C LYS A 374 45.36 51.22 46.55
N THR A 375 46.35 50.32 46.71
CA THR A 375 46.47 49.01 47.44
C THR A 375 45.31 47.99 47.69
N ARG A 376 45.65 46.67 47.59
CA ARG A 376 45.20 45.43 48.35
C ARG A 376 44.49 44.32 47.49
N VAL A 377 45.05 43.14 47.12
CA VAL A 377 45.57 41.91 47.85
C VAL A 377 44.42 41.05 48.46
N ARG A 378 44.12 39.76 48.16
CA ARG A 378 44.81 38.41 47.97
C ARG A 378 43.99 37.50 46.97
N LYS A 379 44.49 36.50 46.18
CA LYS A 379 44.94 35.07 46.43
C LYS A 379 43.82 34.08 46.91
N VAL A 380 43.64 32.77 46.51
CA VAL A 380 44.47 31.77 45.74
C VAL A 380 43.73 30.39 45.38
N LYS A 381 44.06 29.69 44.25
CA LYS A 381 44.03 28.18 43.91
C LYS A 381 42.70 27.32 43.98
N LYS A 382 42.50 26.05 43.45
CA LYS A 382 43.16 25.07 42.48
C LYS A 382 42.19 23.88 42.04
N GLU A 383 42.21 23.41 40.76
CA GLU A 383 42.43 22.03 40.15
C GLU A 383 41.79 20.69 40.76
N VAL A 384 41.59 19.47 40.15
CA VAL A 384 41.91 18.75 38.83
C VAL A 384 41.25 17.32 38.62
N GLU A 385 41.08 16.80 37.37
CA GLU A 385 40.94 15.38 36.79
C GLU A 385 39.92 14.28 37.32
N SER A 386 39.61 13.06 36.75
CA SER A 386 39.97 12.20 35.54
C SER A 386 38.78 11.25 35.02
N SER A 387 39.00 10.13 34.26
CA SER A 387 37.97 9.27 33.55
C SER A 387 38.39 7.84 33.03
N GLY A 388 37.44 6.89 32.72
CA GLY A 388 37.58 5.62 31.90
C GLY A 388 36.85 4.33 32.44
N ASP A 389 36.65 3.15 31.78
CA ASP A 389 36.53 2.73 30.34
C ASP A 389 36.15 1.20 30.11
N THR A 390 35.89 0.71 28.85
CA THR A 390 35.78 -0.72 28.30
C THR A 390 34.64 -1.72 28.71
N GLU A 391 34.32 -2.92 28.09
CA GLU A 391 34.26 -3.51 26.69
C GLU A 391 33.65 -5.00 26.63
N ALA A 392 33.36 -5.60 25.42
CA ALA A 392 33.14 -7.05 25.04
C ALA A 392 31.77 -7.82 25.27
N VAL A 393 31.51 -9.11 24.87
CA VAL A 393 31.24 -9.77 23.51
C VAL A 393 30.59 -11.22 23.64
N GLY A 394 29.97 -11.86 22.59
CA GLY A 394 29.41 -13.28 22.62
C GLY A 394 28.83 -13.93 21.30
N GLN A 395 28.45 -15.25 21.29
CA GLN A 395 28.03 -16.16 20.14
C GLN A 395 27.34 -17.51 20.61
N SER A 396 26.81 -18.53 19.85
CA SER A 396 26.07 -18.72 18.54
C SER A 396 25.57 -20.22 18.29
N GLU A 397 25.01 -20.61 17.10
CA GLU A 397 24.56 -21.97 16.56
C GLU A 397 23.30 -22.73 17.17
N ALA A 398 22.59 -23.76 16.60
CA ALA A 398 22.42 -24.46 15.26
C ALA A 398 21.15 -25.45 15.18
N PRO A 399 20.67 -25.97 13.99
CA PRO A 399 19.41 -26.80 13.75
C PRO A 399 19.56 -28.25 13.12
N VAL A 400 18.47 -29.02 12.74
CA VAL A 400 18.36 -30.08 11.63
C VAL A 400 16.97 -30.87 11.46
N ASP A 401 16.45 -30.94 10.21
CA ASP A 401 15.54 -31.90 9.45
C ASP A 401 14.18 -32.48 9.96
N SER A 402 13.16 -32.89 9.14
CA SER A 402 12.69 -32.74 7.71
C SER A 402 11.32 -33.53 7.54
N ASP A 403 10.52 -33.74 6.45
CA ASP A 403 10.39 -33.43 4.98
C ASP A 403 8.90 -33.67 4.51
N SER A 404 8.56 -33.36 3.23
CA SER A 404 7.62 -34.07 2.30
C SER A 404 6.22 -33.51 1.89
N LYS A 405 6.21 -32.71 0.80
CA LYS A 405 5.28 -32.65 -0.38
C LYS A 405 3.72 -32.66 -0.26
N ALA A 406 3.01 -31.69 -0.88
CA ALA A 406 2.33 -31.83 -2.22
C ALA A 406 1.30 -30.73 -2.71
N SER A 407 1.74 -29.82 -3.61
CA SER A 407 1.12 -29.38 -4.91
C SER A 407 -0.35 -28.86 -5.11
N ALA A 408 -0.49 -27.93 -6.09
CA ALA A 408 -1.70 -27.40 -6.81
C ALA A 408 -2.42 -26.06 -6.38
N ASP A 409 -2.06 -24.96 -7.07
CA ASP A 409 -2.74 -23.65 -7.33
C ASP A 409 -4.27 -23.46 -7.07
N ALA A 410 -4.88 -22.27 -6.92
CA ALA A 410 -4.50 -20.88 -7.26
C ALA A 410 -5.27 -19.79 -6.46
N SER A 411 -5.02 -18.51 -6.82
CA SER A 411 -5.89 -17.31 -6.67
C SER A 411 -7.13 -17.42 -5.76
N ALA A 412 -7.02 -17.04 -4.48
CA ALA A 412 -8.11 -17.19 -3.53
C ALA A 412 -8.27 -16.02 -2.55
N ALA A 413 -9.40 -15.30 -2.68
CA ALA A 413 -10.18 -14.97 -1.51
C ALA A 413 -10.77 -16.28 -0.93
N PRO A 414 -10.87 -16.45 0.41
CA PRO A 414 -11.04 -17.76 1.03
C PRO A 414 -12.30 -18.49 0.53
N ALA A 415 -12.10 -19.69 0.02
CA ALA A 415 -13.13 -20.49 -0.62
C ALA A 415 -14.32 -20.78 0.32
N VAL A 416 -15.48 -21.02 -0.28
CA VAL A 416 -16.60 -21.66 0.40
C VAL A 416 -16.52 -23.13 0.03
N VAL A 417 -16.23 -24.00 1.01
CA VAL A 417 -16.34 -25.44 0.82
C VAL A 417 -17.81 -25.75 0.56
N GLU A 418 -18.14 -26.21 -0.64
CA GLU A 418 -19.46 -26.77 -0.92
C GLU A 418 -19.57 -28.14 -0.25
N VAL A 419 -20.67 -28.34 0.48
CA VAL A 419 -21.03 -29.65 1.01
C VAL A 419 -21.85 -30.36 -0.07
N PRO A 420 -21.44 -31.55 -0.56
CA PRO A 420 -22.19 -32.28 -1.57
C PRO A 420 -23.59 -32.66 -1.03
N PRO A 421 -24.61 -32.76 -1.90
CA PRO A 421 -25.94 -33.21 -1.48
C PRO A 421 -25.88 -34.65 -0.94
N PRO A 422 -26.74 -35.01 0.04
CA PRO A 422 -26.85 -36.39 0.49
C PRO A 422 -27.31 -37.30 -0.66
N PRO A 423 -26.93 -38.59 -0.65
CA PRO A 423 -27.35 -39.52 -1.68
C PRO A 423 -28.88 -39.68 -1.70
N VAL A 424 -29.44 -39.77 -2.90
CA VAL A 424 -30.86 -40.09 -3.08
C VAL A 424 -31.05 -41.58 -2.84
N GLU A 425 -31.64 -41.94 -1.70
CA GLU A 425 -32.12 -43.31 -1.49
C GLU A 425 -33.31 -43.57 -2.43
N SER A 426 -33.24 -44.67 -3.17
CA SER A 426 -34.27 -45.08 -4.12
C SER A 426 -35.31 -45.99 -3.46
N ALA A 427 -36.54 -45.52 -3.36
CA ALA A 427 -37.74 -46.31 -3.04
C ALA A 427 -38.95 -45.78 -3.82
#